data_AF-A0A6P0X7T2-F1
#
_entry.id   AF-A0A6P0X7T2-F1
#
_cell.length_a   1.000
_cell.length_b   1.000
_cell.length_c   1.000
_cell.angle_alpha   90.00
_cell.angle_beta   90.00
_cell.angle_gamma   90.00
#
_symmetry.space_group_name_H-M   'P 1'
#
loop_
_entity.id
_entity.type
_entity.pdbx_description
1 polymer ?
#
loop_
_entity_poly.entity_id
_entity_poly.type
_entity_poly.pdbx_seq_one_letter_code
_entity_poly.pdbx_strand_id
1 'polypeptide(L)'
;MTITEPQSHQKAWAKAIAKPAQEFDLTPLPVLSGKIPEGLQGALYYNGPGKLEQGEQKVGHWFDGDGAILGVHFTEAGATATYRYVQTKGYSAEAAAGKFLYGNYGMTFPGTIWNYWQRLLTKKDPLKNTANTSVFALPDKLLALWEAGNPHALDLQTLATIGLDNLGELAPKQPYSAHPLQDPHTGEIYSIGIVDAPHR
;
A
#
# COMPACT_ATOMS: atom_id res chain seq x y z
N MET A 1 -43.98 -25.95 8.10
CA MET A 1 -43.36 -24.84 7.35
C MET A 1 -41.90 -24.77 7.78
N THR A 2 -41.00 -25.29 6.95
CA THR A 2 -39.56 -25.26 7.22
C THR A 2 -39.02 -24.00 6.56
N ILE A 3 -38.59 -23.03 7.37
CA ILE A 3 -37.96 -21.81 6.87
C ILE A 3 -36.52 -22.21 6.52
N THR A 4 -36.25 -22.33 5.23
CA THR A 4 -34.89 -22.49 4.71
C THR A 4 -34.15 -21.18 4.95
N GLU A 5 -33.08 -21.20 5.74
CA GLU A 5 -32.18 -20.05 5.86
C GLU A 5 -31.61 -19.70 4.48
N PRO A 6 -31.49 -18.40 4.13
CA PRO A 6 -30.91 -18.00 2.86
C PRO A 6 -29.45 -18.44 2.82
N GLN A 7 -29.12 -19.34 1.88
CA GLN A 7 -27.73 -19.66 1.56
C GLN A 7 -27.01 -18.37 1.15
N SER A 8 -26.04 -17.95 1.95
CA SER A 8 -25.14 -16.85 1.62
C SER A 8 -24.41 -17.17 0.31
N HIS A 9 -24.84 -16.56 -0.80
CA HIS A 9 -24.15 -16.58 -2.08
C HIS A 9 -22.89 -15.70 -2.05
N GLN A 10 -21.99 -15.93 -1.09
CA GLN A 10 -20.68 -15.29 -1.13
C GLN A 10 -19.91 -15.85 -2.32
N LYS A 11 -19.65 -14.97 -3.29
CA LYS A 11 -18.83 -15.29 -4.46
C LYS A 11 -17.45 -15.76 -3.98
N ALA A 12 -16.85 -16.75 -4.65
CA ALA A 12 -15.59 -17.38 -4.23
C ALA A 12 -14.45 -16.36 -3.96
N TRP A 13 -14.42 -15.26 -4.71
CA TRP A 13 -13.42 -14.19 -4.56
C TRP A 13 -13.63 -13.31 -3.32
N ALA A 14 -14.82 -13.30 -2.70
CA ALA A 14 -15.10 -12.44 -1.56
C ALA A 14 -14.17 -12.73 -0.38
N LYS A 15 -13.76 -14.00 -0.22
CA LYS A 15 -12.83 -14.42 0.84
C LYS A 15 -11.41 -13.85 0.67
N ALA A 16 -10.97 -13.62 -0.57
CA ALA A 16 -9.62 -13.12 -0.86
C ALA A 16 -9.40 -11.67 -0.36
N ILE A 17 -10.48 -10.93 -0.15
CA ILE A 17 -10.47 -9.55 0.35
C ILE A 17 -11.19 -9.41 1.70
N ALA A 18 -11.62 -10.53 2.31
CA ALA A 18 -12.50 -10.50 3.48
C ALA A 18 -11.77 -10.18 4.78
N LYS A 19 -10.46 -10.48 4.86
CA LYS A 19 -9.66 -10.30 6.07
C LYS A 19 -8.30 -9.72 5.71
N PRO A 20 -7.78 -8.79 6.52
CA PRO A 20 -6.40 -8.37 6.40
C PRO A 20 -5.46 -9.57 6.52
N ALA A 21 -4.47 -9.64 5.63
CA ALA A 21 -3.45 -10.67 5.72
C ALA A 21 -2.50 -10.38 6.90
N GLN A 22 -1.93 -11.45 7.46
CA GLN A 22 -0.95 -11.37 8.54
C GLN A 22 0.44 -11.19 7.96
N GLU A 23 1.22 -10.29 8.55
CA GLU A 23 2.63 -10.11 8.22
C GLU A 23 3.42 -11.37 8.55
N PHE A 24 4.42 -11.67 7.73
CA PHE A 24 5.38 -12.74 7.99
C PHE A 24 6.77 -12.32 7.53
N ASP A 25 7.76 -12.77 8.29
CA ASP A 25 9.18 -12.55 8.02
C ASP A 25 9.63 -13.40 6.82
N LEU A 26 10.88 -13.22 6.41
CA LEU A 26 11.47 -13.98 5.30
C LEU A 26 11.27 -15.49 5.50
N THR A 27 10.40 -16.09 4.70
CA THR A 27 9.91 -17.45 4.86
C THR A 27 10.18 -18.26 3.59
N PRO A 28 10.82 -19.44 3.68
CA PRO A 28 10.99 -20.34 2.54
C PRO A 28 9.64 -20.79 1.96
N LEU A 29 9.50 -20.72 0.64
CA LEU A 29 8.29 -21.15 -0.07
C LEU A 29 8.51 -22.53 -0.70
N PRO A 30 7.74 -23.57 -0.29
CA PRO A 30 7.82 -24.88 -0.91
C PRO A 30 7.19 -24.86 -2.31
N VAL A 31 7.83 -25.54 -3.26
CA VAL A 31 7.26 -25.76 -4.60
C VAL A 31 6.20 -26.86 -4.50
N LEU A 32 4.92 -26.49 -4.65
CA LEU A 32 3.80 -27.45 -4.57
C LEU A 32 3.65 -28.30 -5.85
N SER A 33 4.08 -27.77 -7.00
CA SER A 33 4.02 -28.44 -8.30
C SER A 33 5.02 -27.81 -9.28
N GLY A 34 5.58 -28.61 -10.18
CA GLY A 34 6.54 -28.16 -11.20
C GLY A 34 7.95 -27.89 -10.65
N LYS A 35 8.68 -26.98 -11.29
CA LYS A 35 10.02 -26.53 -10.87
C LYS A 35 10.22 -25.04 -11.16
N ILE A 36 11.01 -24.36 -10.33
CA ILE A 36 11.47 -23.00 -10.60
C ILE A 36 12.51 -23.06 -11.73
N PRO A 37 12.40 -22.24 -12.79
CA PRO A 37 13.40 -22.21 -13.86
C PRO A 37 14.78 -21.79 -13.32
N GLU A 38 15.85 -22.48 -13.76
CA GLU A 38 17.23 -22.25 -13.28
C GLU A 38 17.73 -20.81 -13.51
N GLY A 39 17.23 -20.14 -14.56
CA GLY A 39 17.57 -18.74 -14.86
C GLY A 39 16.70 -17.70 -14.15
N LEU A 40 15.69 -18.10 -13.38
CA LEU A 40 14.81 -17.15 -12.69
C LEU A 40 15.46 -16.72 -11.38
N GLN A 41 16.18 -15.60 -11.42
CA GLN A 41 16.78 -14.97 -10.26
C GLN A 41 16.33 -13.51 -10.17
N GLY A 42 15.91 -13.07 -8.99
CA GLY A 42 15.40 -11.72 -8.78
C GLY A 42 14.24 -11.69 -7.80
N ALA A 43 13.44 -10.64 -7.87
CA ALA A 43 12.32 -10.42 -6.96
C ALA A 43 11.05 -10.02 -7.71
N LEU A 44 9.92 -10.56 -7.25
CA LEU A 44 8.58 -10.09 -7.57
C LEU A 44 8.05 -9.32 -6.37
N TYR A 45 7.68 -8.06 -6.56
CA TYR A 45 7.01 -7.25 -5.55
C TYR A 45 5.56 -7.01 -5.98
N TYR A 46 4.61 -7.29 -5.10
CA TYR A 46 3.20 -7.03 -5.32
C TYR A 46 2.68 -6.12 -4.20
N ASN A 47 2.07 -5.00 -4.56
CA ASN A 47 1.45 -4.06 -3.63
C ASN A 47 -0.07 -4.05 -3.82
N GLY A 48 -0.79 -3.73 -2.76
CA GLY A 48 -2.22 -3.53 -2.80
C GLY A 48 -2.79 -3.04 -1.47
N PRO A 49 -4.09 -2.74 -1.42
CA PRO A 49 -4.77 -2.40 -0.18
C PRO A 49 -4.93 -3.64 0.70
N GLY A 50 -3.98 -3.85 1.61
CA GLY A 50 -3.91 -5.04 2.47
C GLY A 50 -4.82 -4.99 3.69
N LYS A 51 -5.10 -3.78 4.21
CA LYS A 51 -5.94 -3.60 5.39
C LYS A 51 -7.18 -2.79 5.06
N LEU A 52 -8.32 -3.48 4.99
CA LEU A 52 -9.63 -2.91 4.65
C LEU A 52 -10.54 -2.71 5.87
N GLU A 53 -10.08 -3.10 7.06
CA GLU A 53 -10.84 -3.00 8.30
C GLU A 53 -9.93 -2.73 9.50
N GLN A 54 -10.50 -2.05 10.50
CA GLN A 54 -9.86 -1.71 11.77
C GLN A 54 -10.90 -1.84 12.88
N GLY A 55 -10.78 -2.87 13.71
CA GLY A 55 -11.83 -3.23 14.67
C GLY A 55 -13.11 -3.62 13.93
N GLU A 56 -14.23 -3.00 14.29
CA GLU A 56 -15.53 -3.21 13.64
C GLU A 56 -15.76 -2.28 12.43
N GLN A 57 -14.83 -1.36 12.16
CA GLN A 57 -14.95 -0.38 11.09
C GLN A 57 -14.34 -0.92 9.80
N LYS A 58 -15.00 -0.66 8.67
CA LYS A 58 -14.49 -0.95 7.33
C LYS A 58 -14.16 0.32 6.60
N VAL A 59 -13.23 0.22 5.66
CA VAL A 59 -12.95 1.33 4.75
C VAL A 59 -14.16 1.64 3.87
N GLY A 60 -14.32 2.91 3.48
CA GLY A 60 -15.44 3.35 2.63
C GLY A 60 -15.27 2.92 1.17
N HIS A 61 -14.03 2.84 0.69
CA HIS A 61 -13.65 2.27 -0.59
C HIS A 61 -12.35 1.46 -0.43
N TRP A 62 -12.18 0.38 -1.21
CA TRP A 62 -10.95 -0.44 -1.16
C TRP A 62 -9.65 0.35 -1.42
N PHE A 63 -9.69 1.48 -2.13
CA PHE A 63 -8.53 2.37 -2.31
C PHE A 63 -8.07 3.08 -1.02
N ASP A 64 -8.92 3.11 0.01
CA ASP A 64 -8.57 3.72 1.29
C ASP A 64 -7.75 2.77 2.18
N GLY A 65 -7.64 1.49 1.81
CA GLY A 65 -6.94 0.48 2.59
C GLY A 65 -5.43 0.74 2.64
N ASP A 66 -4.80 0.43 3.76
CA ASP A 66 -3.35 0.59 3.91
C ASP A 66 -2.58 -0.37 3.01
N GLY A 67 -1.48 0.13 2.44
CA GLY A 67 -0.61 -0.61 1.55
C GLY A 67 0.09 -1.75 2.27
N ALA A 68 0.09 -2.91 1.62
CA ALA A 68 0.83 -4.08 2.08
C ALA A 68 1.50 -4.76 0.90
N ILE A 69 2.77 -5.12 1.08
CA ILE A 69 3.64 -5.59 0.02
C ILE A 69 4.00 -7.05 0.29
N LEU A 70 3.80 -7.88 -0.73
CA LEU A 70 4.39 -9.21 -0.83
C LEU A 70 5.66 -9.10 -1.68
N GLY A 71 6.80 -9.46 -1.11
CA GLY A 71 8.06 -9.66 -1.83
C GLY A 71 8.35 -11.14 -1.95
N VAL A 72 8.58 -11.64 -3.17
CA VAL A 72 8.99 -13.02 -3.45
C VAL A 72 10.36 -12.99 -4.11
N HIS A 73 11.36 -13.56 -3.46
CA HIS A 73 12.74 -13.60 -3.95
C HIS A 73 13.07 -14.99 -4.47
N PHE A 74 13.55 -15.04 -5.71
CA PHE A 74 14.02 -16.25 -6.38
C PHE A 74 15.55 -16.25 -6.39
N THR A 75 16.13 -17.31 -5.87
CA THR A 75 17.57 -17.57 -5.88
C THR A 75 17.82 -19.00 -6.37
N GLU A 76 19.09 -19.37 -6.55
CA GLU A 76 19.47 -20.75 -6.87
C GLU A 76 19.02 -21.76 -5.80
N ALA A 77 18.85 -21.32 -4.54
CA ALA A 77 18.38 -22.15 -3.44
C ALA A 77 16.85 -22.34 -3.41
N GLY A 78 16.09 -21.62 -4.24
CA GLY A 78 14.63 -21.65 -4.29
C GLY A 78 13.99 -20.28 -4.07
N ALA A 79 12.74 -20.30 -3.60
CA ALA A 79 11.96 -19.09 -3.36
C ALA A 79 11.80 -18.80 -1.86
N THR A 80 11.89 -17.51 -1.50
CA THR A 80 11.52 -17.01 -0.17
C THR A 80 10.55 -15.86 -0.32
N ALA A 81 9.72 -15.60 0.69
CA ALA A 81 8.81 -14.47 0.67
C ALA A 81 8.75 -13.74 2.00
N THR A 82 8.42 -12.45 1.91
CA THR A 82 8.16 -11.55 3.03
C THR A 82 6.85 -10.80 2.77
N TYR A 83 6.03 -10.59 3.79
CA TYR A 83 4.82 -9.77 3.68
C TYR A 83 4.77 -8.72 4.79
N ARG A 84 4.67 -7.44 4.41
CA ARG A 84 4.68 -6.29 5.33
C ARG A 84 3.66 -5.23 4.96
N TYR A 85 3.07 -4.61 5.98
CA TYR A 85 2.40 -3.33 5.82
C TYR A 85 3.43 -2.21 5.72
N VAL A 86 3.18 -1.27 4.80
CA VAL A 86 3.95 -0.03 4.74
C VAL A 86 3.65 0.77 6.00
N GLN A 87 4.69 1.09 6.78
CA GLN A 87 4.56 1.82 8.05
C GLN A 87 4.36 3.31 7.80
N THR A 88 3.29 3.65 7.09
CA THR A 88 2.89 5.05 6.88
C THR A 88 2.48 5.66 8.21
N LYS A 89 2.64 6.98 8.34
CA LYS A 89 2.17 7.70 9.54
C LYS A 89 0.67 7.45 9.83
N GLY A 90 -0.13 7.31 8.78
CA GLY A 90 -1.56 7.02 8.90
C GLY A 90 -1.81 5.64 9.48
N TYR A 91 -1.20 4.61 8.88
CA TYR A 91 -1.30 3.23 9.34
C TYR A 91 -0.88 3.07 10.80
N SER A 92 0.31 3.55 11.17
CA SER A 92 0.83 3.38 12.54
C SER A 92 -0.03 4.09 13.59
N ALA A 93 -0.58 5.27 13.27
CA ALA A 93 -1.46 6.00 14.19
C ALA A 93 -2.81 5.31 14.38
N GLU A 94 -3.40 4.78 13.31
CA GLU A 94 -4.69 4.06 13.39
C GLU A 94 -4.55 2.68 14.03
N ALA A 95 -3.44 1.99 13.78
CA ALA A 95 -3.10 0.75 14.48
C ALA A 95 -2.96 0.97 15.98
N ALA A 96 -2.27 2.04 16.41
CA ALA A 96 -2.13 2.38 17.83
C ALA A 96 -3.46 2.81 18.48
N ALA A 97 -4.34 3.49 17.73
CA ALA A 97 -5.64 3.94 18.23
C ALA A 97 -6.74 2.88 18.17
N GLY A 98 -6.52 1.78 17.43
CA GLY A 98 -7.51 0.72 17.24
C GLY A 98 -8.70 1.10 16.36
N LYS A 99 -8.67 2.26 15.68
CA LYS A 99 -9.78 2.82 14.88
C LYS A 99 -9.24 3.72 13.75
N PHE A 100 -10.06 3.99 12.74
CA PHE A 100 -9.71 4.95 11.69
C PHE A 100 -9.70 6.38 12.22
N LEU A 101 -8.71 7.17 11.81
CA LEU A 101 -8.44 8.55 12.26
C LEU A 101 -8.36 9.55 11.10
N TYR A 102 -8.18 9.06 9.87
CA TYR A 102 -8.01 9.87 8.67
C TYR A 102 -9.10 9.56 7.64
N GLY A 103 -9.46 10.57 6.85
CA GLY A 103 -10.27 10.40 5.64
C GLY A 103 -9.40 10.06 4.43
N ASN A 104 -10.03 9.49 3.41
CA ASN A 104 -9.43 9.21 2.11
C ASN A 104 -10.53 9.18 1.02
N TYR A 105 -10.24 8.65 -0.17
CA TYR A 105 -11.15 8.63 -1.33
C TYR A 105 -12.61 8.26 -1.01
N GLY A 106 -12.84 7.15 -0.30
CA GLY A 106 -14.17 6.62 0.00
C GLY A 106 -14.73 6.97 1.36
N MET A 107 -13.98 7.69 2.20
CA MET A 107 -14.35 7.94 3.58
C MET A 107 -14.06 9.37 4.02
N THR A 108 -15.03 9.98 4.69
CA THR A 108 -14.79 11.23 5.41
C THR A 108 -14.12 10.95 6.75
N PHE A 109 -13.45 11.97 7.30
CA PHE A 109 -12.75 11.88 8.58
C PHE A 109 -13.70 11.35 9.68
N PRO A 110 -13.37 10.21 10.31
CA PRO A 110 -14.16 9.70 11.44
C PRO A 110 -13.97 10.63 12.64
N GLY A 111 -15.03 11.30 13.11
CA GLY A 111 -14.95 12.14 14.31
C GLY A 111 -16.07 13.16 14.47
N THR A 112 -16.06 13.85 15.61
CA THR A 112 -17.00 14.94 15.92
C THR A 112 -16.82 16.13 14.98
N ILE A 113 -17.91 16.85 14.71
CA ILE A 113 -17.94 18.09 13.93
C ILE A 113 -16.85 19.08 14.37
N TRP A 114 -16.54 19.14 15.68
CA TRP A 114 -15.46 19.96 16.23
C TRP A 114 -14.06 19.61 15.68
N ASN A 115 -13.72 18.33 15.58
CA ASN A 115 -12.43 17.88 15.04
C ASN A 115 -12.31 18.20 13.54
N TYR A 116 -13.44 18.12 12.83
CA TYR A 116 -13.53 18.53 11.43
C TYR A 116 -13.26 20.04 11.29
N TRP A 117 -13.93 20.89 12.07
CA TRP A 117 -13.70 22.34 12.06
C TRP A 117 -12.27 22.72 12.42
N GLN A 118 -11.68 22.08 13.45
CA GLN A 118 -10.30 22.36 13.85
C GLN A 118 -9.27 21.98 12.76
N ARG A 119 -9.49 20.88 12.03
CA ARG A 119 -8.61 20.46 10.93
C ARG A 119 -8.79 21.31 9.67
N LEU A 120 -10.01 21.75 9.39
CA LEU A 120 -10.33 22.71 8.33
C LEU A 120 -9.62 24.06 8.56
N LEU A 121 -9.70 24.58 9.80
CA LEU A 121 -9.08 25.84 10.21
C LEU A 121 -7.55 25.77 10.19
N THR A 122 -6.98 24.60 10.48
CA THR A 122 -5.52 24.41 10.50
C THR A 122 -4.93 24.06 9.12
N LYS A 123 -5.75 23.97 8.06
CA LYS A 123 -5.37 23.52 6.70
C LYS A 123 -4.54 22.23 6.71
N LYS A 124 -4.76 21.36 7.70
CA LYS A 124 -3.80 20.30 8.01
C LYS A 124 -3.93 19.02 7.20
N ASP A 125 -4.94 18.87 6.36
CA ASP A 125 -5.21 17.57 5.76
C ASP A 125 -4.93 17.53 4.25
N PRO A 126 -3.79 16.96 3.83
CA PRO A 126 -3.80 16.11 2.67
C PRO A 126 -4.49 14.78 3.04
N LEU A 127 -5.14 14.18 2.06
CA LEU A 127 -5.58 12.79 2.08
C LEU A 127 -4.50 11.87 2.68
N LYS A 128 -4.92 10.83 3.40
CA LYS A 128 -3.99 9.82 3.96
C LYS A 128 -3.22 9.17 2.82
N ASN A 129 -1.89 9.30 2.82
CA ASN A 129 -1.03 8.49 1.95
C ASN A 129 -1.04 7.04 2.45
N THR A 130 -1.67 6.16 1.68
CA THR A 130 -1.82 4.74 1.98
C THR A 130 -0.72 3.87 1.39
N ALA A 131 0.10 4.41 0.47
CA ALA A 131 1.19 3.68 -0.20
C ALA A 131 0.77 2.32 -0.79
N ASN A 132 -0.44 2.23 -1.36
CA ASN A 132 -1.12 0.97 -1.65
C ASN A 132 -1.33 0.67 -3.14
N THR A 133 -0.89 1.54 -4.05
CA THR A 133 -1.31 1.48 -5.45
C THR A 133 -0.36 0.63 -6.28
N SER A 134 0.94 0.82 -6.12
CA SER A 134 1.97 0.07 -6.86
C SER A 134 3.31 0.11 -6.14
N VAL A 135 4.31 -0.54 -6.74
CA VAL A 135 5.70 -0.51 -6.28
C VAL A 135 6.65 -0.31 -7.46
N PHE A 136 7.79 0.31 -7.19
CA PHE A 136 8.85 0.50 -8.17
C PHE A 136 10.21 0.23 -7.54
N ALA A 137 10.96 -0.74 -8.08
CA ALA A 137 12.26 -1.13 -7.54
C ALA A 137 13.37 -0.24 -8.11
N LEU A 138 14.14 0.37 -7.21
CA LEU A 138 15.41 1.02 -7.50
C LEU A 138 16.57 0.09 -7.09
N PRO A 139 17.81 0.35 -7.53
CA PRO A 139 18.96 -0.48 -7.17
C PRO A 139 19.19 -0.62 -5.65
N ASP A 140 18.78 0.36 -4.85
CA ASP A 140 19.05 0.47 -3.42
C ASP A 140 17.81 0.32 -2.52
N LYS A 141 16.59 0.41 -3.08
CA LYS A 141 15.34 0.45 -2.31
C LYS A 141 14.12 0.10 -3.16
N LEU A 142 13.05 -0.31 -2.48
CA LEU A 142 11.72 -0.43 -3.09
C LEU A 142 10.91 0.82 -2.77
N LEU A 143 10.30 1.45 -3.78
CA LEU A 143 9.33 2.51 -3.59
C LEU A 143 7.92 1.94 -3.56
N ALA A 144 7.15 2.22 -2.50
CA ALA A 144 5.71 2.04 -2.47
C ALA A 144 5.02 3.35 -2.85
N LEU A 145 4.15 3.30 -3.86
CA LEU A 145 3.61 4.48 -4.52
C LEU A 145 2.11 4.65 -4.26
N TRP A 146 1.71 5.92 -4.25
CA TRP A 146 0.33 6.37 -4.14
C TRP A 146 0.19 7.74 -4.83
N GLU A 147 -0.90 7.95 -5.56
CA GLU A 147 -1.03 8.99 -6.59
C GLU A 147 -0.88 10.44 -6.10
N ALA A 148 -1.15 10.73 -4.83
CA ALA A 148 -1.31 12.09 -4.33
C ALA A 148 -0.24 12.49 -3.29
N GLY A 149 0.93 11.86 -3.32
CA GLY A 149 2.04 12.27 -2.45
C GLY A 149 3.38 11.65 -2.81
N ASN A 150 4.37 11.90 -1.95
CA ASN A 150 5.69 11.30 -2.10
C ASN A 150 5.63 9.77 -1.92
N PRO A 151 6.51 9.02 -2.60
CA PRO A 151 6.75 7.61 -2.33
C PRO A 151 7.12 7.31 -0.88
N HIS A 152 6.91 6.07 -0.46
CA HIS A 152 7.59 5.51 0.72
C HIS A 152 8.71 4.59 0.26
N ALA A 153 9.91 4.76 0.80
CA ALA A 153 11.03 3.84 0.59
C ALA A 153 10.98 2.68 1.58
N LEU A 154 11.33 1.50 1.10
CA LEU A 154 11.43 0.26 1.85
C LEU A 154 12.72 -0.48 1.49
N ASP A 155 13.22 -1.26 2.44
CA ASP A 155 14.29 -2.21 2.20
C ASP A 155 13.83 -3.30 1.20
N LEU A 156 14.71 -3.65 0.25
CA LEU A 156 14.38 -4.57 -0.84
C LEU A 156 14.06 -5.99 -0.36
N GLN A 157 14.67 -6.46 0.73
CA GLN A 157 14.56 -7.86 1.17
C GLN A 157 13.55 -8.04 2.32
N THR A 158 13.66 -7.18 3.31
CA THR A 158 12.89 -7.25 4.56
C THR A 158 11.57 -6.50 4.46
N LEU A 159 11.42 -5.64 3.44
CA LEU A 159 10.30 -4.70 3.28
C LEU A 159 10.12 -3.80 4.52
N ALA A 160 11.18 -3.61 5.31
CA ALA A 160 11.17 -2.65 6.40
C ALA A 160 10.99 -1.24 5.81
N THR A 161 10.02 -0.48 6.33
CA THR A 161 9.78 0.89 5.88
C THR A 161 10.90 1.80 6.36
N ILE A 162 11.57 2.46 5.41
CA ILE A 162 12.62 3.45 5.67
C ILE A 162 11.99 4.81 5.98
N GLY A 163 10.96 5.19 5.22
CA GLY A 163 10.22 6.44 5.41
C GLY A 163 9.68 7.01 4.11
N LEU A 164 9.23 8.26 4.15
CA LEU A 164 8.91 9.02 2.93
C LEU A 164 10.19 9.32 2.16
N ASP A 165 10.13 9.18 0.84
CA ASP A 165 11.24 9.45 -0.06
C ASP A 165 10.87 10.59 -1.01
N ASN A 166 11.67 11.64 -1.03
CA ASN A 166 11.44 12.79 -1.90
C ASN A 166 12.12 12.65 -3.27
N LEU A 167 12.80 11.52 -3.55
CA LEU A 167 13.56 11.29 -4.77
C LEU A 167 14.60 12.40 -5.06
N GLY A 168 15.08 13.08 -4.01
CA GLY A 168 16.01 14.21 -4.09
C GLY A 168 15.36 15.56 -4.37
N GLU A 169 14.27 15.62 -5.14
CA GLU A 169 13.75 16.87 -5.72
C GLU A 169 12.30 17.19 -5.35
N LEU A 170 11.50 16.22 -4.92
CA LEU A 170 10.08 16.44 -4.64
C LEU A 170 9.89 17.29 -3.38
N ALA A 171 9.05 18.31 -3.47
CA ALA A 171 8.58 19.01 -2.30
C ALA A 171 7.73 18.07 -1.40
N PRO A 172 7.62 18.36 -0.10
CA PRO A 172 6.75 17.60 0.79
C PRO A 172 5.31 17.55 0.25
N LYS A 173 4.76 16.34 0.12
CA LYS A 173 3.42 16.04 -0.42
C LYS A 173 3.24 16.35 -1.91
N GLN A 174 4.31 16.66 -2.63
CA GLN A 174 4.22 16.77 -4.08
C GLN A 174 3.83 15.40 -4.67
N PRO A 175 2.77 15.36 -5.49
CA PRO A 175 2.33 14.10 -6.10
C PRO A 175 3.40 13.51 -7.00
N TYR A 176 3.53 12.18 -6.91
CA TYR A 176 4.31 11.36 -7.83
C TYR A 176 3.43 10.20 -8.24
N SER A 177 3.20 10.03 -9.55
CA SER A 177 2.30 8.99 -10.05
C SER A 177 2.70 7.61 -9.52
N ALA A 178 1.69 6.78 -9.24
CA ALA A 178 1.90 5.37 -8.95
C ALA A 178 2.28 4.55 -10.19
N HIS A 179 2.40 5.16 -11.36
CA HIS A 179 2.71 4.45 -12.60
C HIS A 179 3.91 5.06 -13.33
N PRO A 180 5.09 5.18 -12.67
CA PRO A 180 6.29 5.62 -13.36
C PRO A 180 6.73 4.57 -14.38
N LEU A 181 7.38 5.04 -15.44
CA LEU A 181 7.94 4.20 -16.48
C LEU A 181 9.45 4.39 -16.54
N GLN A 182 10.18 3.30 -16.75
CA GLN A 182 11.62 3.34 -17.00
C GLN A 182 11.88 3.08 -18.48
N ASP A 183 12.69 3.92 -19.10
CA ASP A 183 13.22 3.64 -20.43
C ASP A 183 14.26 2.52 -20.33
N PRO A 184 14.06 1.37 -21.01
CA PRO A 184 14.99 0.25 -20.94
C PRO A 184 16.35 0.53 -21.61
N HIS A 185 16.47 1.57 -22.44
CA HIS A 185 17.71 1.92 -23.12
C HIS A 185 18.60 2.85 -22.31
N THR A 186 17.99 3.90 -21.73
CA THR A 186 18.72 4.94 -20.98
C THR A 186 18.73 4.69 -19.48
N GLY A 187 17.75 3.92 -18.97
CA GLY A 187 17.51 3.75 -17.54
C GLY A 187 16.79 4.94 -16.89
N GLU A 188 16.44 5.98 -17.65
CA GLU A 188 15.73 7.15 -17.15
C GLU A 188 14.31 6.80 -16.70
N ILE A 189 13.88 7.41 -15.59
CA ILE A 189 12.56 7.17 -14.99
C ILE A 189 11.69 8.40 -15.22
N TYR A 190 10.55 8.18 -15.85
CA TYR A 190 9.55 9.19 -16.17
C TYR A 190 8.33 9.02 -15.27
N SER A 191 7.88 10.11 -14.66
CA SER A 191 6.67 10.17 -13.85
C SER A 191 5.97 11.50 -14.04
N ILE A 192 4.70 11.54 -13.66
CA ILE A 192 3.85 12.74 -13.74
C ILE A 192 3.23 13.01 -12.36
N GLY A 193 2.93 14.28 -12.08
CA GLY A 193 2.22 14.70 -10.89
C GLY A 193 1.39 15.94 -11.20
N ILE A 194 0.15 15.97 -10.72
CA ILE A 194 -0.73 17.12 -10.88
C ILE A 194 -0.65 17.95 -9.61
N VAL A 195 -0.19 19.19 -9.74
CA VAL A 195 -0.17 20.16 -8.64
C VAL A 195 -1.17 21.26 -8.91
N ASP A 196 -1.88 21.71 -7.88
CA ASP A 196 -2.67 22.94 -7.96
C ASP A 196 -1.70 24.11 -8.16
N ALA A 197 -1.72 24.70 -9.35
CA ALA A 197 -0.99 25.93 -9.58
C ALA A 197 -1.67 27.05 -8.77
N PRO A 198 -0.92 27.90 -8.04
CA PRO A 198 -1.51 29.12 -7.53
C PRO A 198 -2.04 29.91 -8.73
N HIS A 199 -3.30 30.35 -8.67
CA HIS A 199 -3.82 31.34 -9.61
C HIS A 199 -2.84 32.51 -9.65
N ARG A 200 -2.19 32.72 -10.80
CA ARG A 200 -1.39 33.93 -11.05
C ARG A 200 -2.31 35.14 -11.15
#